data_AF-A0A1M7MQK3-F1
#
_entry.id   AF-A0A1M7MQK3-F1
#
_cell.length_a   1.000
_cell.length_b   1.000
_cell.length_c   1.000
_cell.angle_alpha   90.00
_cell.angle_beta   90.00
_cell.angle_gamma   90.00
#
_symmetry.space_group_name_H-M   'P 1'
#
loop_
_entity.id
_entity.type
_entity.pdbx_description
1 polymer ?
#
loop_
_entity_poly.entity_id
_entity_poly.type
_entity_poly.pdbx_seq_one_letter_code
_entity_poly.pdbx_strand_id
1 'polypeptide(L)'
;MAGGGATGIPRLTEATRLSDVPRGRARSAMALGTALAGRGEVHGAMTVLTATIEELPGHPDLVRTLRTASALLSDYDQAVRSEVYGRFREEATRSPELVDPAGRALLVQYESSAGLLSAGAAMARIKALLREPADPLSNPIRLGAAASVALWADELDEAERLVRRALAEQSAAWLHPVHAATGNGGSRGESRTPPRSRRRRGTPRR
;
A
#
# COMPACT_ATOMS: atom_id res chain seq x y z
N MET A 1 5.33 8.90 -23.49
CA MET A 1 6.02 7.59 -23.60
C MET A 1 5.39 6.62 -22.62
N ALA A 2 4.52 5.72 -23.08
CA ALA A 2 3.84 4.73 -22.25
C ALA A 2 4.05 3.36 -22.90
N GLY A 3 4.90 2.53 -22.30
CA GLY A 3 5.25 1.20 -22.84
C GLY A 3 5.68 0.17 -21.80
N GLY A 4 5.58 0.47 -20.49
CA GLY A 4 6.02 -0.44 -19.42
C GLY A 4 4.91 -1.26 -18.76
N GLY A 5 3.64 -0.97 -19.01
CA GLY A 5 2.53 -1.51 -18.22
C GLY A 5 2.19 -2.99 -18.47
N ALA A 6 2.48 -3.53 -19.67
CA ALA A 6 2.04 -4.88 -20.05
C ALA A 6 2.94 -6.01 -19.55
N THR A 7 4.24 -5.76 -19.40
CA THR A 7 5.20 -6.76 -18.90
C THR A 7 5.30 -6.77 -17.38
N GLY A 8 4.84 -5.70 -16.71
CA GLY A 8 4.90 -5.57 -15.24
C GLY A 8 3.83 -6.36 -14.50
N ILE A 9 2.61 -6.47 -15.03
CA ILE A 9 1.49 -7.14 -14.33
C ILE A 9 1.81 -8.60 -13.99
N PRO A 10 2.28 -9.46 -14.93
CA PRO A 10 2.63 -10.84 -14.58
C PRO A 10 3.67 -10.94 -13.47
N ARG A 11 4.65 -10.02 -13.46
CA ARG A 11 5.70 -9.94 -12.43
C ARG A 11 5.15 -9.48 -11.08
N LEU A 12 4.21 -8.56 -11.06
CA LEU A 12 3.54 -8.12 -9.84
C LEU A 12 2.65 -9.23 -9.26
N THR A 13 1.92 -9.96 -10.12
CA THR A 13 1.12 -11.13 -9.71
C THR A 13 2.00 -12.29 -9.22
N GLU A 14 3.19 -12.44 -9.76
CA GLU A 14 4.20 -13.37 -9.23
C GLU A 14 4.71 -12.89 -7.87
N ALA A 15 5.05 -11.60 -7.74
CA ALA A 15 5.59 -11.03 -6.50
C ALA A 15 4.59 -11.06 -5.33
N THR A 16 3.29 -10.90 -5.56
CA THR A 16 2.28 -11.07 -4.50
C THR A 16 2.26 -12.49 -3.97
N ARG A 17 2.41 -13.49 -4.85
CA ARG A 17 2.40 -14.92 -4.48
C ARG A 17 3.69 -15.38 -3.82
N LEU A 18 4.84 -14.84 -4.23
CA LEU A 18 6.15 -15.28 -3.76
C LEU A 18 6.67 -14.52 -2.52
N SER A 19 6.02 -13.44 -2.12
CA SER A 19 6.52 -12.67 -0.96
C SER A 19 6.16 -13.37 0.35
N ASP A 20 7.18 -13.85 1.06
CA ASP A 20 7.03 -14.43 2.41
C ASP A 20 6.91 -13.35 3.51
N VAL A 21 7.16 -12.09 3.18
CA VAL A 21 7.07 -10.96 4.11
C VAL A 21 5.71 -10.27 3.95
N PRO A 22 4.86 -10.22 4.99
CA PRO A 22 3.52 -9.61 4.95
C PRO A 22 3.50 -8.20 4.34
N ARG A 23 4.46 -7.35 4.71
CA ARG A 23 4.58 -5.98 4.19
C ARG A 23 4.98 -5.95 2.70
N GLY A 24 5.81 -6.90 2.26
CA GLY A 24 6.20 -7.04 0.86
C GLY A 24 5.01 -7.46 -0.01
N ARG A 25 4.22 -8.43 0.49
CA ARG A 25 2.98 -8.86 -0.15
C ARG A 25 1.98 -7.71 -0.29
N ALA A 26 1.72 -6.97 0.79
CA ALA A 26 0.83 -5.81 0.79
C ALA A 26 1.28 -4.75 -0.23
N ARG A 27 2.58 -4.44 -0.28
CA ARG A 27 3.16 -3.50 -1.25
C ARG A 27 2.95 -3.96 -2.70
N SER A 28 3.23 -5.23 -3.00
CA SER A 28 3.03 -5.80 -4.34
C SER A 28 1.55 -5.80 -4.74
N ALA A 29 0.65 -6.10 -3.80
CA ALA A 29 -0.79 -6.09 -4.04
C ALA A 29 -1.29 -4.67 -4.35
N MET A 30 -0.83 -3.66 -3.61
CA MET A 30 -1.12 -2.25 -3.92
C MET A 30 -0.64 -1.87 -5.32
N ALA A 31 0.61 -2.21 -5.67
CA ALA A 31 1.16 -1.91 -6.99
C ALA A 31 0.38 -2.61 -8.12
N LEU A 32 0.01 -3.88 -7.93
CA LEU A 32 -0.81 -4.64 -8.86
C LEU A 32 -2.20 -4.03 -9.01
N GLY A 33 -2.85 -3.70 -7.88
CA GLY A 33 -4.15 -3.04 -7.86
C GLY A 33 -4.14 -1.71 -8.60
N THR A 34 -3.13 -0.86 -8.37
CA THR A 34 -2.96 0.41 -9.10
C THR A 34 -2.78 0.18 -10.60
N ALA A 35 -2.00 -0.82 -11.00
CA ALA A 35 -1.80 -1.16 -12.42
C ALA A 35 -3.08 -1.64 -13.11
N LEU A 36 -3.91 -2.42 -12.41
CA LEU A 36 -5.21 -2.89 -12.90
C LEU A 36 -6.23 -1.75 -12.99
N ALA A 37 -6.38 -0.94 -11.93
CA ALA A 37 -7.26 0.22 -11.92
C ALA A 37 -6.90 1.23 -13.03
N GLY A 38 -5.61 1.46 -13.27
CA GLY A 38 -5.13 2.29 -14.38
C GLY A 38 -5.47 1.77 -15.78
N ARG A 39 -5.93 0.52 -15.91
CA ARG A 39 -6.47 -0.08 -17.15
C ARG A 39 -8.00 -0.12 -17.19
N GLY A 40 -8.67 0.45 -16.20
CA GLY A 40 -10.12 0.35 -16.03
C GLY A 40 -10.58 -0.94 -15.35
N GLU A 41 -9.67 -1.80 -14.88
CA GLU A 41 -10.01 -3.06 -14.21
C GLU A 41 -10.19 -2.87 -12.69
N VAL A 42 -11.05 -1.93 -12.28
CA VAL A 42 -11.24 -1.55 -10.86
C VAL A 42 -11.71 -2.73 -10.01
N HIS A 43 -12.67 -3.53 -10.50
CA HIS A 43 -13.14 -4.74 -9.81
C HIS A 43 -12.03 -5.79 -9.64
N GLY A 44 -11.14 -5.92 -10.65
CA GLY A 44 -9.97 -6.80 -10.58
C GLY A 44 -8.98 -6.33 -9.52
N ALA A 45 -8.72 -5.01 -9.46
CA ALA A 45 -7.89 -4.41 -8.42
C ALA A 45 -8.45 -4.69 -7.01
N MET A 46 -9.76 -4.50 -6.81
CA MET A 46 -10.43 -4.76 -5.54
C MET A 46 -10.38 -6.23 -5.12
N THR A 47 -10.47 -7.14 -6.09
CA THR A 47 -10.35 -8.58 -5.86
C THR A 47 -8.95 -8.94 -5.35
N VAL A 48 -7.90 -8.39 -5.98
CA VAL A 48 -6.50 -8.58 -5.55
C VAL A 48 -6.30 -8.10 -4.10
N LEU A 49 -6.80 -6.91 -3.77
CA LEU A 49 -6.63 -6.35 -2.42
C LEU A 49 -7.41 -7.17 -1.37
N THR A 50 -8.63 -7.60 -1.67
CA THR A 50 -9.45 -8.43 -0.77
C THR A 50 -8.79 -9.79 -0.51
N ALA A 51 -8.35 -10.49 -1.55
CA ALA A 51 -7.64 -11.76 -1.40
C ALA A 51 -6.36 -11.61 -0.56
N THR A 52 -5.63 -10.51 -0.75
CA THR A 52 -4.42 -10.23 0.05
C THR A 52 -4.76 -9.94 1.52
N ILE A 53 -5.88 -9.27 1.80
CA ILE A 53 -6.33 -9.02 3.18
C ILE A 53 -6.61 -10.34 3.91
N GLU A 54 -7.23 -11.31 3.24
CA GLU A 54 -7.51 -12.65 3.80
C GLU A 54 -6.24 -13.43 4.15
N GLU A 55 -5.14 -13.18 3.43
CA GLU A 55 -3.82 -13.79 3.65
C GLU A 55 -2.95 -13.07 4.69
N LEU A 56 -3.47 -12.04 5.37
CA LEU A 56 -2.75 -11.26 6.39
C LEU A 56 -3.33 -11.39 7.81
N PRO A 57 -3.71 -12.60 8.30
CA PRO A 57 -4.13 -12.75 9.68
C PRO A 57 -2.96 -12.39 10.62
N GLY A 58 -3.24 -11.57 11.64
CA GLY A 58 -2.22 -11.09 12.59
C GLY A 58 -1.52 -9.79 12.18
N HIS A 59 -1.86 -9.19 11.04
CA HIS A 59 -1.33 -7.89 10.60
C HIS A 59 -2.43 -6.84 10.42
N PRO A 60 -3.14 -6.44 11.49
CA PRO A 60 -4.27 -5.51 11.39
C PRO A 60 -3.89 -4.17 10.77
N ASP A 61 -2.66 -3.69 11.00
CA ASP A 61 -2.17 -2.43 10.42
C ASP A 61 -2.08 -2.50 8.90
N LEU A 62 -1.60 -3.63 8.35
CA LEU A 62 -1.53 -3.85 6.90
C LEU A 62 -2.93 -4.03 6.29
N VAL A 63 -3.83 -4.68 7.01
CA VAL A 63 -5.25 -4.80 6.60
C VAL A 63 -5.89 -3.41 6.49
N ARG A 64 -5.69 -2.53 7.47
CA ARG A 64 -6.18 -1.13 7.39
C ARG A 64 -5.59 -0.40 6.18
N THR A 65 -4.29 -0.51 5.94
CA THR A 65 -3.64 0.09 4.77
C THR A 65 -4.22 -0.42 3.45
N LEU A 66 -4.46 -1.72 3.31
CA LEU A 66 -5.04 -2.29 2.09
C LEU A 66 -6.50 -1.88 1.90
N ARG A 67 -7.29 -1.75 2.97
CA ARG A 67 -8.65 -1.18 2.90
C ARG A 67 -8.62 0.28 2.44
N THR A 68 -7.68 1.08 2.96
CA THR A 68 -7.45 2.45 2.51
C THR A 68 -7.05 2.50 1.03
N ALA A 69 -6.19 1.58 0.58
CA ALA A 69 -5.85 1.46 -0.84
C ALA A 69 -7.07 1.08 -1.70
N SER A 70 -7.92 0.16 -1.23
CA SER A 70 -9.18 -0.19 -1.90
C SER A 70 -10.11 1.02 -2.07
N ALA A 71 -10.24 1.85 -1.02
CA ALA A 71 -11.00 3.10 -1.10
C ALA A 71 -10.43 4.05 -2.16
N LEU A 72 -9.11 4.25 -2.19
CA LEU A 72 -8.45 5.06 -3.22
C LEU A 72 -8.65 4.50 -4.64
N LEU A 73 -8.49 3.18 -4.84
CA LEU A 73 -8.63 2.58 -6.16
C LEU A 73 -10.08 2.62 -6.68
N SER A 74 -11.06 2.70 -5.77
CA SER A 74 -12.46 2.93 -6.16
C SER A 74 -12.67 4.27 -6.86
N ASP A 75 -11.79 5.27 -6.66
CA ASP A 75 -11.91 6.58 -7.32
C ASP A 75 -11.76 6.50 -8.85
N TYR A 76 -11.27 5.38 -9.40
CA TYR A 76 -11.18 5.13 -10.85
C TYR A 76 -12.53 4.74 -11.48
N ASP A 77 -13.57 4.46 -10.69
CA ASP A 77 -14.92 4.14 -11.16
C ASP A 77 -15.97 4.83 -10.27
N GLN A 78 -16.76 5.74 -10.84
CA GLN A 78 -17.69 6.57 -10.08
C GLN A 78 -18.79 5.78 -9.36
N ALA A 79 -19.25 4.66 -9.93
CA ALA A 79 -20.27 3.82 -9.31
C ALA A 79 -19.68 3.07 -8.11
N VAL A 80 -18.51 2.46 -8.30
CA VAL A 80 -17.78 1.75 -7.23
C VAL A 80 -17.38 2.73 -6.11
N ARG A 81 -16.92 3.93 -6.46
CA ARG A 81 -16.53 4.99 -5.53
C ARG A 81 -17.62 5.29 -4.51
N SER A 82 -18.85 5.53 -4.98
CA SER A 82 -19.96 5.92 -4.11
C SER A 82 -20.33 4.82 -3.12
N GLU A 83 -20.35 3.56 -3.57
CA GLU A 83 -20.61 2.39 -2.73
C GLU A 83 -19.50 2.17 -1.69
N VAL A 84 -18.25 2.20 -2.12
CA VAL A 84 -17.08 1.93 -1.27
C VAL A 84 -16.94 3.01 -0.19
N TYR A 85 -17.00 4.29 -0.57
CA TYR A 85 -16.90 5.37 0.41
C TYR A 85 -18.09 5.44 1.37
N GLY A 86 -19.30 5.06 0.92
CA GLY A 86 -20.46 4.90 1.80
C GLY A 86 -20.19 3.89 2.93
N ARG A 87 -19.78 2.66 2.55
CA ARG A 87 -19.42 1.62 3.53
C ARG A 87 -18.22 2.01 4.39
N PHE A 88 -17.19 2.61 3.80
CA PHE A 88 -15.97 3.00 4.51
C PHE A 88 -16.25 4.09 5.55
N ARG A 89 -17.14 5.04 5.24
CA ARG A 89 -17.60 6.05 6.19
C ARG A 89 -18.42 5.44 7.33
N GLU A 90 -19.30 4.50 7.03
CA GLU A 90 -20.08 3.78 8.05
C GLU A 90 -19.19 2.98 8.99
N GLU A 91 -18.16 2.31 8.46
CA GLU A 91 -17.15 1.59 9.24
C GLU A 91 -16.35 2.56 10.12
N ALA A 92 -15.87 3.68 9.56
CA ALA A 92 -15.16 4.71 10.32
C ALA A 92 -15.99 5.31 11.45
N THR A 93 -17.32 5.40 11.27
CA THR A 93 -18.23 5.91 12.28
C THR A 93 -18.45 4.90 13.40
N ARG A 94 -18.56 3.61 13.08
CA ARG A 94 -18.80 2.54 14.06
C ARG A 94 -17.52 2.14 14.81
N SER A 95 -16.39 2.15 14.12
CA SER A 95 -15.10 1.66 14.59
C SER A 95 -13.96 2.53 14.06
N PRO A 96 -13.77 3.75 14.62
CA PRO A 96 -12.75 4.69 14.16
C PRO A 96 -11.32 4.13 14.17
N GLU A 97 -11.04 3.18 15.06
CA GLU A 97 -9.75 2.48 15.19
C GLU A 97 -9.42 1.57 14.00
N LEU A 98 -10.42 1.18 13.21
CA LEU A 98 -10.26 0.36 12.00
C LEU A 98 -9.86 1.19 10.78
N VAL A 99 -9.79 2.51 10.89
CA VAL A 99 -9.41 3.41 9.80
C VAL A 99 -8.13 4.15 10.17
N ASP A 100 -7.09 3.92 9.36
CA ASP A 100 -5.80 4.59 9.55
C ASP A 100 -5.88 6.09 9.18
N PRO A 101 -4.88 6.91 9.55
CA PRO A 101 -4.88 8.34 9.23
C PRO A 101 -5.00 8.65 7.73
N ALA A 102 -4.50 7.77 6.87
CA ALA A 102 -4.64 7.90 5.43
C ALA A 102 -6.10 7.67 4.98
N GLY A 103 -6.77 6.65 5.50
CA GLY A 103 -8.19 6.40 5.27
C GLY A 103 -9.07 7.56 5.74
N ARG A 104 -8.77 8.14 6.91
CA ARG A 104 -9.48 9.34 7.39
C ARG A 104 -9.25 10.55 6.49
N ALA A 105 -8.05 10.72 5.93
CA ALA A 105 -7.78 11.79 4.96
C ALA A 105 -8.57 11.60 3.65
N LEU A 106 -8.69 10.37 3.15
CA LEU A 106 -9.55 10.05 2.01
C LEU A 106 -11.02 10.34 2.30
N LEU A 107 -11.52 10.04 3.49
CA LEU A 107 -12.89 10.38 3.88
C LEU A 107 -13.11 11.89 3.87
N VAL A 108 -12.16 12.69 4.39
CA VAL A 108 -12.24 14.16 4.32
C VAL A 108 -12.24 14.65 2.88
N GLN A 109 -11.39 14.09 2.02
CA GLN A 109 -11.37 14.39 0.59
C GLN A 109 -12.73 14.05 -0.07
N TYR A 110 -13.26 12.87 0.19
CA TYR A 110 -14.57 12.45 -0.33
C TYR A 110 -15.68 13.39 0.14
N GLU A 111 -15.79 13.65 1.44
CA GLU A 111 -16.79 14.55 2.03
C GLU A 111 -16.70 15.97 1.47
N SER A 112 -15.48 16.48 1.26
CA SER A 112 -15.27 17.78 0.61
C SER A 112 -15.76 17.77 -0.84
N SER A 113 -15.42 16.74 -1.62
CA SER A 113 -15.85 16.62 -3.02
C SER A 113 -17.35 16.40 -3.18
N ALA A 114 -18.01 15.82 -2.17
CA ALA A 114 -19.44 15.60 -2.11
C ALA A 114 -20.22 16.81 -1.57
N GLY A 115 -19.54 17.93 -1.23
CA GLY A 115 -20.17 19.13 -0.68
C GLY A 115 -20.66 18.98 0.78
N LEU A 116 -20.22 17.94 1.48
CA LEU A 116 -20.58 17.66 2.87
C LEU A 116 -19.69 18.41 3.88
N LEU A 117 -18.52 18.85 3.42
CA LEU A 117 -17.60 19.71 4.17
C LEU A 117 -17.23 20.93 3.34
N SER A 118 -17.15 22.08 3.98
CA SER A 118 -16.49 23.24 3.36
C SER A 118 -14.99 22.98 3.23
N ALA A 119 -14.37 23.58 2.21
CA ALA A 119 -12.94 23.38 1.95
C ALA A 119 -12.06 23.82 3.15
N GLY A 120 -12.42 24.92 3.83
CA GLY A 120 -11.73 25.36 5.05
C GLY A 120 -11.87 24.37 6.22
N ALA A 121 -13.05 23.80 6.44
CA ALA A 121 -13.26 22.78 7.48
C ALA A 121 -12.52 21.47 7.14
N ALA A 122 -12.53 21.08 5.86
CA ALA A 122 -11.76 19.94 5.37
C ALA A 122 -10.26 20.15 5.61
N MET A 123 -9.73 21.35 5.31
CA MET A 123 -8.31 21.63 5.51
C MET A 123 -7.90 21.66 6.98
N ALA A 124 -8.76 22.16 7.88
CA ALA A 124 -8.51 22.09 9.32
C ALA A 124 -8.38 20.63 9.81
N ARG A 125 -9.25 19.72 9.32
CA ARG A 125 -9.17 18.28 9.62
C ARG A 125 -7.91 17.65 9.04
N ILE A 126 -7.55 17.95 7.79
CA ILE A 126 -6.31 17.48 7.15
C ILE A 126 -5.08 17.91 7.96
N LYS A 127 -5.00 19.18 8.39
CA LYS A 127 -3.89 19.69 9.21
C LYS A 127 -3.75 18.92 10.52
N ALA A 128 -4.86 18.49 11.15
CA ALA A 128 -4.81 17.62 12.32
C ALA A 128 -4.26 16.22 11.97
N LEU A 129 -4.79 15.58 10.92
CA LEU A 129 -4.37 14.24 10.48
C LEU A 129 -2.90 14.17 10.04
N LEU A 130 -2.35 15.26 9.47
CA LEU A 130 -0.95 15.32 9.06
C LEU A 130 0.04 15.36 10.23
N ARG A 131 -0.41 15.71 11.44
CA ARG A 131 0.42 15.68 12.66
C ARG A 131 0.50 14.29 13.28
N GLU A 132 -0.41 13.39 12.92
CA GLU A 132 -0.40 12.03 13.40
C GLU A 132 0.72 11.20 12.74
N PRO A 133 1.25 10.17 13.42
CA PRO A 133 2.14 9.20 12.78
C PRO A 133 1.36 8.46 11.68
N ALA A 134 2.03 8.13 10.56
CA ALA A 134 1.46 7.29 9.52
C ALA A 134 2.39 6.15 9.16
N ASP A 135 1.78 5.03 8.77
CA ASP A 135 2.53 3.92 8.18
C ASP A 135 3.17 4.36 6.86
N PRO A 136 4.45 4.03 6.61
CA PRO A 136 5.11 4.42 5.36
C PRO A 136 4.44 3.94 4.07
N LEU A 137 3.64 2.86 4.08
CA LEU A 137 2.89 2.40 2.91
C LEU A 137 1.64 3.25 2.64
N SER A 138 1.00 3.79 3.67
CA SER A 138 -0.22 4.59 3.53
C SER A 138 0.04 6.11 3.52
N ASN A 139 1.23 6.55 3.95
CA ASN A 139 1.55 7.98 4.00
C ASN A 139 1.46 8.69 2.63
N PRO A 140 1.90 8.12 1.49
CA PRO A 140 1.70 8.74 0.18
C PRO A 140 0.23 8.94 -0.17
N ILE A 141 -0.66 8.02 0.23
CA ILE A 141 -2.12 8.15 0.06
C ILE A 141 -2.63 9.33 0.89
N ARG A 142 -2.22 9.41 2.16
CA ARG A 142 -2.57 10.54 3.05
C ARG A 142 -2.15 11.88 2.47
N LEU A 143 -0.93 11.97 1.95
CA LEU A 143 -0.40 13.21 1.37
C LEU A 143 -1.12 13.57 0.06
N GLY A 144 -1.46 12.59 -0.77
CA GLY A 144 -2.27 12.80 -1.97
C GLY A 144 -3.64 13.37 -1.65
N ALA A 145 -4.36 12.76 -0.69
CA ALA A 145 -5.67 13.24 -0.25
C ALA A 145 -5.59 14.67 0.32
N ALA A 146 -4.59 14.94 1.15
CA ALA A 146 -4.33 16.26 1.71
C ALA A 146 -4.06 17.31 0.61
N ALA A 147 -3.27 16.95 -0.41
CA ALA A 147 -2.99 17.85 -1.52
C ALA A 147 -4.25 18.19 -2.33
N SER A 148 -5.14 17.22 -2.58
CA SER A 148 -6.41 17.48 -3.24
C SER A 148 -7.31 18.42 -2.45
N VAL A 149 -7.39 18.23 -1.12
CA VAL A 149 -8.17 19.14 -0.26
C VAL A 149 -7.56 20.54 -0.23
N ALA A 150 -6.22 20.66 -0.14
CA ALA A 150 -5.54 21.94 -0.19
C ALA A 150 -5.80 22.67 -1.51
N LEU A 151 -5.80 21.95 -2.63
CA LEU A 151 -6.16 22.49 -3.94
C LEU A 151 -7.58 23.06 -3.97
N TRP A 152 -8.56 22.35 -3.41
CA TRP A 152 -9.95 22.83 -3.35
C TRP A 152 -10.16 23.95 -2.33
N ALA A 153 -9.26 24.09 -1.36
CA ALA A 153 -9.25 25.17 -0.38
C ALA A 153 -8.48 26.43 -0.84
N ASP A 154 -7.99 26.44 -2.09
CA ASP A 154 -7.14 27.50 -2.65
C ASP A 154 -5.80 27.69 -1.89
N GLU A 155 -5.34 26.66 -1.16
CA GLU A 155 -4.01 26.61 -0.53
C GLU A 155 -2.99 25.98 -1.51
N LEU A 156 -2.75 26.61 -2.66
CA LEU A 156 -1.97 26.03 -3.78
C LEU A 156 -0.51 25.69 -3.43
N ASP A 157 0.17 26.56 -2.69
CA ASP A 157 1.55 26.33 -2.25
C ASP A 157 1.65 25.09 -1.35
N GLU A 158 0.65 24.91 -0.49
CA GLU A 158 0.56 23.76 0.40
C GLU A 158 0.28 22.47 -0.40
N ALA A 159 -0.62 22.53 -1.38
CA ALA A 159 -0.88 21.41 -2.28
C ALA A 159 0.40 20.96 -3.00
N GLU A 160 1.17 21.90 -3.56
CA GLU A 160 2.44 21.58 -4.24
C GLU A 160 3.47 20.99 -3.28
N ARG A 161 3.59 21.55 -2.07
CA ARG A 161 4.50 21.05 -1.03
C ARG A 161 4.15 19.61 -0.63
N LEU A 162 2.86 19.30 -0.48
CA LEU A 162 2.38 17.97 -0.12
C LEU A 162 2.65 16.94 -1.23
N VAL A 163 2.42 17.31 -2.49
CA VAL A 163 2.76 16.45 -3.65
C VAL A 163 4.26 16.18 -3.72
N ARG A 164 5.09 17.23 -3.62
CA ARG A 164 6.56 17.07 -3.62
C ARG A 164 7.04 16.14 -2.52
N ARG A 165 6.47 16.26 -1.32
CA ARG A 165 6.78 15.36 -0.20
C ARG A 165 6.37 13.92 -0.50
N ALA A 166 5.17 13.70 -1.04
CA ALA A 166 4.67 12.36 -1.38
C ALA A 166 5.56 11.64 -2.42
N LEU A 167 6.07 12.40 -3.40
CA LEU A 167 6.97 11.87 -4.44
C LEU A 167 8.39 11.62 -3.90
N ALA A 168 8.90 12.49 -3.03
CA ALA A 168 10.22 12.32 -2.42
C ALA A 168 10.29 11.05 -1.55
N GLU A 169 9.24 10.79 -0.77
CA GLU A 169 9.14 9.59 0.07
C GLU A 169 9.10 8.31 -0.77
N GLN A 170 8.39 8.33 -1.90
CA GLN A 170 8.40 7.20 -2.85
C GLN A 170 9.79 7.02 -3.46
N SER A 171 10.38 8.08 -4.03
CA SER A 171 11.69 8.03 -4.69
C SER A 171 12.77 7.44 -3.79
N ALA A 172 12.82 7.83 -2.51
CA ALA A 172 13.73 7.26 -1.52
C ALA A 172 13.54 5.74 -1.32
N ALA A 173 12.29 5.27 -1.35
CA ALA A 173 11.96 3.84 -1.22
C ALA A 173 12.27 3.01 -2.47
N TRP A 174 12.46 3.61 -3.65
CA TRP A 174 12.76 2.91 -4.91
C TRP A 174 14.26 2.98 -5.30
N LEU A 175 14.96 4.06 -4.92
CA LEU A 175 16.35 4.31 -5.35
C LEU A 175 17.43 3.76 -4.41
N HIS A 176 17.07 3.23 -3.23
CA HIS A 176 18.07 2.65 -2.33
C HIS A 176 18.56 1.28 -2.85
N PRO A 177 19.87 1.08 -3.10
CA PRO A 177 20.41 -0.15 -3.72
C PRO A 177 20.04 -1.44 -2.98
N VAL A 178 19.85 -1.36 -1.65
CA VAL A 178 19.44 -2.51 -0.84
C VAL A 178 17.99 -2.94 -1.14
N HIS A 179 17.09 -2.03 -1.51
CA HIS A 179 15.72 -2.40 -1.90
C HIS A 179 15.68 -3.21 -3.20
N ALA A 180 16.57 -2.92 -4.15
CA ALA A 180 16.75 -3.72 -5.37
C ALA A 180 17.37 -5.09 -5.09
N ALA A 181 18.24 -5.20 -4.07
CA ALA A 181 18.86 -6.46 -3.67
C ALA A 181 17.92 -7.38 -2.87
N THR A 182 17.02 -6.82 -2.05
CA THR A 182 16.09 -7.61 -1.22
C THR A 182 14.89 -8.19 -1.97
N GLY A 183 14.64 -7.77 -3.22
CA GLY A 183 13.55 -8.29 -4.05
C GLY A 183 13.86 -9.59 -4.80
N ASN A 184 15.10 -10.11 -4.74
CA ASN A 184 15.54 -11.20 -5.62
C ASN A 184 16.43 -12.29 -4.98
N GLY A 185 16.47 -12.41 -3.64
CA GLY A 185 17.38 -13.33 -2.98
C GLY A 185 16.78 -14.03 -1.76
N GLY A 186 16.21 -15.22 -1.97
CA GLY A 186 15.68 -16.01 -0.86
C GLY A 186 15.32 -17.48 -1.13
N SER A 187 15.82 -18.13 -2.19
CA SER A 187 15.74 -19.60 -2.29
C SER A 187 16.79 -20.20 -3.22
N ARG A 188 18.07 -19.94 -2.96
CA ARG A 188 19.13 -20.82 -3.46
C ARG A 188 20.15 -21.16 -2.39
N GLY A 189 19.95 -22.34 -1.82
CA GLY A 189 21.03 -23.22 -1.44
C GLY A 189 21.29 -23.30 0.05
N GLU A 190 20.63 -24.25 0.72
CA GLU A 190 21.23 -24.95 1.85
C GLU A 190 20.68 -26.38 1.96
N SER A 191 21.17 -27.24 1.08
CA SER A 191 21.26 -28.68 1.34
C SER A 191 22.65 -29.15 0.93
N ARG A 192 23.63 -28.78 1.76
CA ARG A 192 24.94 -29.43 1.79
C ARG A 192 24.99 -30.39 2.98
N THR A 193 24.55 -31.60 2.70
CA THR A 193 24.83 -32.80 3.49
C THR A 193 26.35 -32.92 3.70
N PRO A 194 26.87 -33.05 4.93
CA PRO A 194 28.29 -33.30 5.12
C PRO A 194 28.64 -34.75 4.71
N PRO A 195 29.82 -34.99 4.11
CA PRO A 195 30.22 -36.34 3.74
C PRO A 195 30.55 -37.18 4.97
N ARG A 196 29.99 -38.39 4.99
CA ARG A 196 30.32 -39.46 5.94
C ARG A 196 31.83 -39.68 5.99
N SER A 197 32.46 -39.36 7.12
CA SER A 197 33.83 -39.76 7.40
C SER A 197 33.90 -41.28 7.51
N ARG A 198 34.60 -41.89 6.55
CA ARG A 198 34.95 -43.31 6.52
C ARG A 198 35.65 -43.74 7.81
N ARG A 199 35.14 -44.82 8.40
CA ARG A 199 35.86 -45.74 9.30
C ARG A 199 37.31 -45.94 8.82
N ARG A 200 38.29 -45.68 9.68
CA ARG A 200 39.54 -46.43 9.71
C ARG A 200 39.55 -47.31 10.96
N ARG A 201 39.57 -48.62 10.71
CA ARG A 201 39.89 -49.68 11.67
C ARG A 201 41.41 -49.69 11.91
N GLY A 202 41.79 -50.16 13.10
CA GLY A 202 43.11 -50.72 13.43
C GLY A 202 43.83 -49.87 14.48
N THR A 203 44.24 -50.37 15.65
CA THR A 203 44.24 -51.71 16.27
C THR A 203 44.59 -51.49 17.76
N PRO A 204 44.38 -52.47 18.66
CA PRO A 204 44.53 -52.29 20.10
C PRO A 204 45.97 -52.54 20.61
N ARG A 205 46.28 -51.83 21.71
CA ARG A 205 47.15 -52.13 22.88
C ARG A 205 48.61 -52.63 22.70
N ARG A 206 49.44 -52.07 23.60
CA ARG A 206 50.56 -52.65 24.39
C ARG A 206 51.14 -53.96 23.93
#